data_AF-A0A927WR63-F1
#
_entry.id   AF-A0A927WR63-F1
#
_cell.length_a   1.000
_cell.length_b   1.000
_cell.length_c   1.000
_cell.angle_alpha   90.00
_cell.angle_beta   90.00
_cell.angle_gamma   90.00
#
_symmetry.space_group_name_H-M   'P 1'
#
loop_
_entity.id
_entity.type
_entity.pdbx_description
1 polymer ?
#
loop_
_entity_poly.entity_id
_entity_poly.type
_entity_poly.pdbx_seq_one_letter_code
_entity_poly.pdbx_strand_id
1 'polypeptide(L)'
;MENKHVRILRIKYDNIKLYKGNSFEINFTATDRVSSPEQVYQVYKNVYSQKMIALAGINASGKTTALKLIHWAMTIVLENNSLNDNSFYGRDFIKDGTRLTVDFFCDNKFYELQSEIGLEKATASKRNRLYFKEEWIYVKEKSHVHTKKDCFLFEKPWRQRSTMNEDVKSVIKDDDSIIIIVTRDNTTGLHQLLPFTDINLLMTKNDIPADVLHVFDPNLESLRVCEGDNGNESYQVKFKGWEKPVSFSNPFMLSNVVSSGTIKGQNLIENIRSALKTGGYIIVDELENHLNKELVRMITNIFKDERINKNGACLIFSTHYVELLDFVDRKDNIFITRKEPENPIAIEVLNYASEVKRNDVKKSEVFLSNFIQGTAPRYEYIQALEDSLCEA
;
A
#
# COMPACT_ATOMS: atom_id res chain seq x y z
N MET A 1 11.96 23.52 13.08
CA MET A 1 10.59 23.20 12.65
C MET A 1 10.31 21.80 13.16
N GLU A 2 9.20 21.60 13.87
CA GLU A 2 8.84 20.28 14.40
C GLU A 2 8.38 19.41 13.21
N ASN A 3 8.93 18.21 13.07
CA ASN A 3 8.59 17.32 11.95
C ASN A 3 7.10 16.95 12.03
N LYS A 4 6.37 17.09 10.91
CA LYS A 4 4.96 16.71 10.86
C LYS A 4 4.84 15.24 10.54
N HIS A 5 3.84 14.59 11.15
CA HIS A 5 3.49 13.20 10.87
C HIS A 5 2.05 13.13 10.39
N VAL A 6 1.88 12.83 9.12
CA VAL A 6 0.56 12.56 8.53
C VAL A 6 0.16 11.13 8.80
N ARG A 7 -1.09 10.93 9.22
CA ARG A 7 -1.71 9.62 9.41
C ARG A 7 -2.98 9.53 8.57
N ILE A 8 -2.96 8.74 7.50
CA ILE A 8 -4.14 8.50 6.67
C ILE A 8 -5.17 7.70 7.48
N LEU A 9 -6.43 8.12 7.40
CA LEU A 9 -7.58 7.56 8.11
C LEU A 9 -8.57 6.87 7.16
N ARG A 10 -8.77 7.42 5.96
CA ARG A 10 -9.64 6.89 4.91
C ARG A 10 -9.20 7.40 3.55
N ILE A 11 -9.34 6.56 2.53
CA ILE A 11 -9.21 6.93 1.12
C ILE A 11 -10.49 6.51 0.41
N LYS A 12 -11.08 7.42 -0.36
CA LYS A 12 -12.24 7.16 -1.19
C LYS A 12 -12.06 7.75 -2.58
N TYR A 13 -12.45 7.01 -3.60
CA TYR A 13 -12.60 7.51 -4.95
C TYR A 13 -14.03 7.34 -5.40
N ASP A 14 -14.60 8.38 -5.99
CA ASP A 14 -15.83 8.29 -6.77
C ASP A 14 -15.52 8.41 -8.27
N ASN A 15 -16.43 7.88 -9.08
CA ASN A 15 -16.33 7.85 -10.52
C ASN A 15 -15.13 7.01 -11.04
N ILE A 16 -14.89 5.84 -10.44
CA ILE A 16 -13.96 4.82 -10.95
C ILE A 16 -14.76 3.66 -11.55
N LYS A 17 -14.85 3.61 -12.89
CA LYS A 17 -15.71 2.64 -13.63
C LYS A 17 -15.43 1.16 -13.34
N LEU A 18 -14.23 0.87 -12.87
CA LEU A 18 -13.82 -0.50 -12.59
C LEU A 18 -14.51 -1.07 -11.36
N TYR A 19 -15.00 -0.24 -10.44
CA TYR A 19 -15.61 -0.69 -9.18
C TYR A 19 -17.14 -0.58 -9.21
N LYS A 20 -17.80 -1.47 -8.47
CA LYS A 20 -19.24 -1.45 -8.26
C LYS A 20 -19.68 -0.08 -7.74
N GLY A 21 -20.77 0.44 -8.30
CA GLY A 21 -21.25 1.79 -7.97
C GLY A 21 -20.31 2.92 -8.39
N ASN A 22 -19.29 2.63 -9.21
CA ASN A 22 -18.21 3.52 -9.58
C ASN A 22 -17.44 4.10 -8.38
N SER A 23 -17.38 3.38 -7.25
CA SER A 23 -16.79 3.86 -6.01
C SER A 23 -15.79 2.86 -5.43
N PHE A 24 -14.67 3.37 -4.92
CA PHE A 24 -13.68 2.61 -4.17
C PHE A 24 -13.49 3.29 -2.82
N GLU A 25 -13.55 2.54 -1.73
CA GLU A 25 -13.31 3.07 -0.39
C GLU A 25 -12.51 2.07 0.45
N ILE A 26 -11.52 2.59 1.17
CA ILE A 26 -10.77 1.81 2.16
C ILE A 26 -10.52 2.65 3.42
N ASN A 27 -10.71 2.00 4.56
CA ASN A 27 -10.52 2.61 5.87
C ASN A 27 -9.18 2.17 6.46
N PHE A 28 -8.40 3.14 6.92
CA PHE A 28 -7.16 2.93 7.68
C PHE A 28 -7.40 3.07 9.19
N THR A 29 -8.63 3.37 9.58
CA THR A 29 -9.06 3.49 10.97
C THR A 29 -9.73 2.20 11.42
N ALA A 30 -9.45 1.76 12.64
CA ALA A 30 -10.14 0.62 13.25
C ALA A 30 -11.64 0.91 13.39
N THR A 31 -12.48 0.10 12.75
CA THR A 31 -13.95 0.22 12.80
C THR A 31 -14.51 -0.58 13.96
N ASP A 32 -14.01 -1.79 14.18
CA ASP A 32 -14.40 -2.67 15.28
C ASP A 32 -13.84 -2.19 16.64
N ARG A 33 -14.35 -2.76 17.73
CA ARG A 33 -13.83 -2.51 19.08
C ARG A 33 -12.35 -2.92 19.16
N VAL A 34 -11.54 -2.09 19.81
CA VAL A 34 -10.13 -2.39 20.09
C VAL A 34 -10.06 -3.04 21.46
N SER A 35 -9.58 -4.29 21.51
CA SER A 35 -9.38 -5.05 22.74
C SER A 35 -7.93 -5.04 23.21
N SER A 36 -6.96 -4.97 22.28
CA SER A 36 -5.53 -4.90 22.58
C SER A 36 -4.87 -3.73 21.83
N PRO A 37 -4.09 -2.87 22.52
CA PRO A 37 -3.32 -1.79 21.89
C PRO A 37 -2.32 -2.28 20.84
N GLU A 38 -1.78 -3.49 20.99
CA GLU A 38 -0.74 -4.04 20.09
C GLU A 38 -1.22 -4.13 18.64
N GLN A 39 -2.52 -4.28 18.43
CA GLN A 39 -3.15 -4.49 17.12
C GLN A 39 -3.32 -3.21 16.30
N VAL A 40 -3.22 -2.03 16.95
CA VAL A 40 -3.52 -0.74 16.34
C VAL A 40 -2.52 0.32 16.82
N TYR A 41 -2.65 1.54 16.32
CA TYR A 41 -1.93 2.69 16.85
C TYR A 41 -2.92 3.79 17.22
N GLN A 42 -2.77 4.38 18.40
CA GLN A 42 -3.66 5.43 18.88
C GLN A 42 -3.37 6.75 18.19
N VAL A 43 -4.34 7.26 17.42
CA VAL A 43 -4.26 8.58 16.79
C VAL A 43 -4.70 9.65 17.77
N TYR A 44 -5.90 9.49 18.33
CA TYR A 44 -6.46 10.40 19.34
C TYR A 44 -7.66 9.78 20.05
N LYS A 45 -7.67 9.77 21.39
CA LYS A 45 -8.72 9.14 22.20
C LYS A 45 -9.04 7.72 21.70
N ASN A 46 -10.26 7.49 21.20
CA ASN A 46 -10.74 6.19 20.72
C ASN A 46 -10.61 6.01 19.20
N VAL A 47 -9.86 6.90 18.54
CA VAL A 47 -9.52 6.84 17.12
C VAL A 47 -8.17 6.15 16.99
N TYR A 48 -8.16 5.02 16.29
CA TYR A 48 -6.97 4.19 16.12
C TYR A 48 -6.73 3.92 14.64
N SER A 49 -5.49 4.07 14.18
CA SER A 49 -5.08 3.65 12.84
C SER A 49 -4.62 2.20 12.84
N GLN A 50 -4.86 1.49 11.76
CA GLN A 50 -4.40 0.11 11.57
C GLN A 50 -2.89 0.05 11.36
N LYS A 51 -2.25 -0.98 11.92
CA LYS A 51 -0.83 -1.33 11.67
C LYS A 51 -0.67 -2.29 10.48
N MET A 52 -1.76 -2.90 10.03
CA MET A 52 -1.78 -3.81 8.89
C MET A 52 -3.09 -3.71 8.12
N ILE A 53 -3.04 -3.84 6.81
CA ILE A 53 -4.18 -3.96 5.92
C ILE A 53 -3.88 -5.07 4.91
N ALA A 54 -4.76 -6.06 4.81
CA ALA A 54 -4.61 -7.19 3.92
C ALA A 54 -5.71 -7.18 2.84
N LEU A 55 -5.32 -7.25 1.57
CA LEU A 55 -6.22 -7.40 0.43
C LEU A 55 -6.18 -8.85 -0.06
N ALA A 56 -7.27 -9.57 0.10
CA ALA A 56 -7.39 -10.96 -0.33
C ALA A 56 -8.44 -11.12 -1.43
N GLY A 57 -8.28 -12.16 -2.23
CA GLY A 57 -9.17 -12.49 -3.34
C GLY A 57 -8.49 -13.41 -4.33
N ILE A 58 -9.28 -14.06 -5.18
CA ILE A 58 -8.77 -14.93 -6.24
C ILE A 58 -7.89 -14.16 -7.25
N ASN A 59 -7.23 -14.89 -8.16
CA ASN A 59 -6.50 -14.25 -9.25
C ASN A 59 -7.42 -13.35 -10.09
N ALA A 60 -6.88 -12.23 -10.57
CA ALA A 60 -7.62 -11.21 -11.31
C ALA A 60 -8.84 -10.59 -10.58
N SER A 61 -8.89 -10.66 -9.24
CA SER A 61 -9.98 -10.09 -8.44
C SER A 61 -9.93 -8.58 -8.24
N GLY A 62 -8.80 -7.92 -8.53
CA GLY A 62 -8.61 -6.47 -8.36
C GLY A 62 -7.66 -6.02 -7.24
N LYS A 63 -6.95 -6.95 -6.57
CA LYS A 63 -5.99 -6.66 -5.49
C LYS A 63 -4.96 -5.60 -5.89
N THR A 64 -4.20 -5.84 -6.95
CA THR A 64 -3.17 -4.93 -7.46
C THR A 64 -3.75 -3.56 -7.83
N THR A 65 -4.94 -3.53 -8.43
CA THR A 65 -5.61 -2.26 -8.78
C THR A 65 -5.96 -1.45 -7.53
N ALA A 66 -6.48 -2.11 -6.49
CA ALA A 66 -6.77 -1.47 -5.22
C ALA A 66 -5.50 -0.91 -4.55
N LEU A 67 -4.40 -1.68 -4.55
CA LEU A 67 -3.10 -1.20 -4.05
C LEU A 67 -2.60 0.03 -4.83
N LYS A 68 -2.73 0.04 -6.16
CA LYS A 68 -2.35 1.18 -7.00
C LYS A 68 -3.17 2.43 -6.69
N LEU A 69 -4.48 2.31 -6.46
CA LEU A 69 -5.32 3.44 -6.04
C LEU A 69 -4.97 3.96 -4.65
N ILE A 70 -4.65 3.07 -3.71
CA ILE A 70 -4.17 3.45 -2.38
C ILE A 70 -2.86 4.23 -2.49
N HIS A 71 -1.88 3.67 -3.21
CA HIS A 71 -0.61 4.30 -3.47
C HIS A 71 -0.79 5.70 -4.07
N TRP A 72 -1.59 5.83 -5.14
CA TRP A 72 -1.83 7.10 -5.82
C TRP A 72 -2.33 8.22 -4.89
N ALA A 73 -3.30 7.92 -4.03
CA ALA A 73 -3.83 8.88 -3.05
C ALA A 73 -2.78 9.23 -1.97
N MET A 74 -2.01 8.23 -1.51
CA MET A 74 -0.96 8.45 -0.52
C MET A 74 0.18 9.30 -1.08
N THR A 75 0.58 9.12 -2.33
CA THR A 75 1.61 9.92 -2.99
C THR A 75 1.23 11.42 -3.01
N ILE A 76 -0.03 11.76 -3.25
CA ILE A 76 -0.51 13.15 -3.23
C ILE A 76 -0.34 13.79 -1.85
N VAL A 77 -0.73 13.08 -0.79
CA VAL A 77 -0.80 13.65 0.57
C VAL A 77 0.54 13.54 1.31
N LEU A 78 1.27 12.45 1.11
CA LEU A 78 2.51 12.15 1.87
C LEU A 78 3.75 12.70 1.18
N GLU A 79 3.84 12.59 -0.15
CA GLU A 79 5.02 12.97 -0.93
C GLU A 79 4.85 14.33 -1.65
N ASN A 80 3.61 14.81 -1.79
CA ASN A 80 3.27 16.03 -2.52
C ASN A 80 3.67 16.00 -4.01
N ASN A 81 3.72 14.81 -4.63
CA ASN A 81 4.09 14.71 -6.04
C ASN A 81 2.97 15.25 -6.94
N SER A 82 3.37 15.79 -8.09
CA SER A 82 2.46 16.26 -9.14
C SER A 82 1.72 15.10 -9.80
N LEU A 83 0.44 15.26 -10.16
CA LEU A 83 -0.37 14.19 -10.77
C LEU A 83 0.26 13.53 -11.99
N ASN A 84 1.13 14.26 -12.71
CA ASN A 84 1.79 13.82 -13.93
C ASN A 84 3.21 13.26 -13.72
N ASP A 85 3.66 13.08 -12.48
CA ASP A 85 4.93 12.42 -12.20
C ASP A 85 4.89 10.93 -12.62
N ASN A 86 6.01 10.43 -13.14
CA ASN A 86 6.12 9.06 -13.64
C ASN A 86 6.06 8.00 -12.53
N SER A 87 6.26 8.40 -11.27
CA SER A 87 6.13 7.54 -10.08
C SER A 87 4.69 7.13 -9.76
N PHE A 88 3.68 7.75 -10.36
CA PHE A 88 2.27 7.45 -10.07
C PHE A 88 1.80 6.15 -10.73
N TYR A 89 1.76 5.08 -9.95
CA TYR A 89 1.00 3.89 -10.28
C TYR A 89 -0.50 4.12 -10.11
N GLY A 90 -1.32 3.54 -10.99
CA GLY A 90 -2.79 3.63 -10.90
C GLY A 90 -3.43 4.79 -11.65
N ARG A 91 -2.62 5.66 -12.28
CA ARG A 91 -3.10 6.75 -13.13
C ARG A 91 -4.07 6.29 -14.22
N ASP A 92 -3.87 5.09 -14.75
CA ASP A 92 -4.68 4.53 -15.85
C ASP A 92 -6.14 4.25 -15.43
N PHE A 93 -6.43 4.26 -14.11
CA PHE A 93 -7.77 4.14 -13.57
C PHE A 93 -8.47 5.49 -13.36
N ILE A 94 -7.72 6.59 -13.43
CA ILE A 94 -8.21 7.96 -13.23
C ILE A 94 -8.70 8.53 -14.56
N LYS A 95 -9.85 9.19 -14.54
CA LYS A 95 -10.46 9.81 -15.72
C LYS A 95 -11.02 11.19 -15.40
N ASP A 96 -11.52 11.86 -16.43
CA ASP A 96 -12.17 13.15 -16.24
C ASP A 96 -13.37 13.04 -15.27
N GLY A 97 -13.38 13.92 -14.27
CA GLY A 97 -14.39 13.95 -13.22
C GLY A 97 -14.22 12.88 -12.15
N THR A 98 -13.09 12.16 -12.08
CA THR A 98 -12.78 11.34 -10.91
C THR A 98 -12.66 12.23 -9.67
N ARG A 99 -13.27 11.80 -8.57
CA ARG A 99 -13.17 12.52 -7.29
C ARG A 99 -12.40 11.70 -6.28
N LEU A 100 -11.40 12.30 -5.65
CA LEU A 100 -10.63 11.70 -4.56
C LEU A 100 -11.01 12.39 -3.25
N THR A 101 -11.25 11.60 -2.22
CA THR A 101 -11.35 12.05 -0.82
C THR A 101 -10.29 11.33 0.01
N VAL A 102 -9.47 12.10 0.73
CA VAL A 102 -8.49 11.56 1.69
C VAL A 102 -8.68 12.23 3.04
N ASP A 103 -9.01 11.42 4.04
CA ASP A 103 -9.06 11.85 5.42
C ASP A 103 -7.76 11.50 6.12
N PHE A 104 -7.21 12.45 6.87
CA PHE A 104 -5.97 12.22 7.60
C PHE A 104 -5.88 13.07 8.87
N PHE A 105 -5.01 12.65 9.78
CA PHE A 105 -4.64 13.40 10.98
C PHE A 105 -3.22 13.94 10.83
N CYS A 106 -3.02 15.21 11.17
CA CYS A 106 -1.73 15.90 11.13
C CYS A 106 -1.75 17.05 12.15
N ASP A 107 -0.65 17.32 12.85
CA ASP A 107 -0.51 18.47 13.77
C ASP A 107 -1.71 18.71 14.70
N ASN A 108 -2.17 17.65 15.39
CA ASN A 108 -3.31 17.71 16.31
C ASN A 108 -4.67 18.06 15.69
N LYS A 109 -4.80 17.98 14.37
CA LYS A 109 -6.01 18.32 13.61
C LYS A 109 -6.40 17.18 12.67
N PHE A 110 -7.70 17.09 12.42
CA PHE A 110 -8.27 16.21 11.41
C PHE A 110 -8.51 17.01 10.14
N TYR A 111 -8.13 16.44 9.01
CA TYR A 111 -8.25 17.03 7.69
C TYR A 111 -9.00 16.09 6.76
N GLU A 112 -9.74 16.68 5.82
CA GLU A 112 -10.25 15.99 4.65
C GLU A 112 -9.83 16.80 3.42
N LEU A 113 -9.12 16.14 2.51
CA LEU A 113 -8.86 16.65 1.18
C LEU A 113 -9.92 16.07 0.25
N GLN A 114 -10.65 16.92 -0.45
CA GLN A 114 -11.48 16.53 -1.58
C GLN A 114 -10.89 17.13 -2.87
N SER A 115 -10.68 16.31 -3.89
CA SER A 115 -10.08 16.73 -5.16
C SER A 115 -10.94 16.26 -6.33
N GLU A 116 -11.29 17.17 -7.24
CA GLU A 116 -11.90 16.83 -8.53
C GLU A 116 -10.84 16.85 -9.63
N ILE A 117 -10.65 15.71 -10.29
CA ILE A 117 -9.58 15.52 -11.28
C ILE A 117 -10.10 15.75 -12.69
N GLY A 118 -9.37 16.54 -13.46
CA GLY A 118 -9.56 16.75 -14.89
C GLY A 118 -8.59 15.95 -15.74
N LEU A 119 -9.03 15.64 -16.96
CA LEU A 119 -8.20 15.00 -17.98
C LEU A 119 -8.14 15.87 -19.23
N GLU A 120 -6.95 16.31 -19.58
CA GLU A 120 -6.66 16.93 -20.87
C GLU A 120 -6.11 15.86 -21.82
N LYS A 121 -6.85 15.61 -22.91
CA LYS A 121 -6.42 14.65 -23.93
C LYS A 121 -5.25 15.23 -24.69
N ALA A 122 -4.17 14.45 -24.77
CA ALA A 122 -3.03 14.85 -25.58
C ALA A 122 -3.36 14.80 -27.08
N THR A 123 -2.88 15.80 -27.82
CA THR A 123 -2.84 15.78 -29.29
C THR A 123 -1.57 15.05 -29.74
N ALA A 124 -1.74 13.94 -30.48
CA ALA A 124 -0.69 13.09 -31.07
C ALA A 124 0.39 12.55 -30.10
N SER A 125 0.58 11.21 -30.04
CA SER A 125 1.66 10.43 -29.38
C SER A 125 2.14 10.80 -27.96
N LYS A 126 1.60 11.84 -27.32
CA LYS A 126 1.83 12.24 -25.92
C LYS A 126 0.81 11.58 -25.01
N ARG A 127 1.18 11.35 -23.75
CA ARG A 127 0.29 10.83 -22.72
C ARG A 127 -0.74 11.89 -22.35
N ASN A 128 -2.00 11.50 -22.10
CA ASN A 128 -3.00 12.41 -21.53
C ASN A 128 -2.46 13.07 -20.26
N ARG A 129 -2.84 14.31 -20.00
CA ARG A 129 -2.43 15.09 -18.83
C ARG A 129 -3.57 15.15 -17.81
N LEU A 130 -3.25 15.00 -16.52
CA LEU A 130 -4.20 15.14 -15.42
C LEU A 130 -3.92 16.46 -14.70
N TYR A 131 -4.96 17.08 -14.17
CA TYR A 131 -4.86 18.30 -13.36
C TYR A 131 -5.99 18.32 -12.33
N PHE A 132 -5.86 19.15 -11.30
CA PHE A 132 -6.91 19.38 -10.32
C PHE A 132 -7.86 20.47 -10.84
N LYS A 133 -9.10 20.10 -11.18
CA LYS A 133 -10.16 21.07 -11.54
C LYS A 133 -10.52 21.94 -10.35
N GLU A 134 -10.63 21.32 -9.19
CA GLU A 134 -10.95 21.98 -7.93
C GLU A 134 -10.47 21.10 -6.77
N GLU A 135 -10.15 21.74 -5.65
CA GLU A 135 -9.83 21.05 -4.40
C GLU A 135 -10.38 21.82 -3.22
N TRP A 136 -10.80 21.07 -2.20
CA TRP A 136 -11.26 21.59 -0.92
C TRP A 136 -10.49 20.92 0.21
N ILE A 137 -9.97 21.74 1.12
CA ILE A 137 -9.37 21.27 2.37
C ILE A 137 -10.31 21.62 3.50
N TYR A 138 -10.78 20.62 4.22
CA TYR A 138 -11.54 20.77 5.45
C TYR A 138 -10.61 20.52 6.65
N VAL A 139 -10.88 21.18 7.76
CA VAL A 139 -10.09 21.02 8.99
C VAL A 139 -10.97 21.14 10.22
N LYS A 140 -10.65 20.36 11.26
CA LYS A 140 -11.19 20.53 12.61
C LYS A 140 -10.16 20.17 13.67
N GLU A 141 -10.22 20.87 14.79
CA GLU A 141 -9.38 20.56 15.96
C GLU A 141 -9.76 19.20 16.55
N LYS A 142 -8.78 18.43 17.03
CA LYS A 142 -9.03 17.15 17.69
C LYS A 142 -10.01 17.25 18.87
N SER A 143 -10.13 18.40 19.53
CA SER A 143 -11.09 18.61 20.62
C SER A 143 -12.54 18.36 20.21
N HIS A 144 -12.89 18.61 18.94
CA HIS A 144 -14.23 18.42 18.37
C HIS A 144 -14.51 16.98 17.92
N VAL A 145 -13.56 16.05 18.09
CA VAL A 145 -13.73 14.63 17.78
C VAL A 145 -14.01 13.87 19.06
N HIS A 146 -15.25 13.39 19.20
CA HIS A 146 -15.73 12.63 20.36
C HIS A 146 -15.94 11.15 20.02
N THR A 147 -16.36 10.87 18.79
CA THR A 147 -16.58 9.53 18.25
C THR A 147 -15.68 9.25 17.04
N LYS A 148 -15.54 7.97 16.67
CA LYS A 148 -14.82 7.58 15.44
C LYS A 148 -15.45 8.20 14.18
N LYS A 149 -16.78 8.33 14.15
CA LYS A 149 -17.50 8.89 12.99
C LYS A 149 -17.21 10.38 12.82
N ASP A 150 -17.04 11.10 13.93
CA ASP A 150 -16.78 12.53 13.92
C ASP A 150 -15.50 12.88 13.15
N CYS A 151 -14.54 11.94 13.03
CA CYS A 151 -13.31 12.11 12.23
C CYS A 151 -13.60 12.49 10.78
N PHE A 152 -14.73 12.03 10.24
CA PHE A 152 -15.09 12.14 8.81
C PHE A 152 -16.23 13.15 8.54
N LEU A 153 -16.70 13.87 9.56
CA LEU A 153 -17.78 14.85 9.44
C LEU A 153 -17.22 16.28 9.47
N PHE A 154 -17.35 17.02 8.36
CA PHE A 154 -16.86 18.39 8.24
C PHE A 154 -17.98 19.31 7.74
N GLU A 155 -18.05 20.53 8.28
CA GLU A 155 -19.15 21.46 7.97
C GLU A 155 -18.89 22.29 6.71
N LYS A 156 -17.70 22.91 6.62
CA LYS A 156 -17.33 23.82 5.54
C LYS A 156 -15.83 23.76 5.21
N PRO A 157 -15.44 24.03 3.96
CA PRO A 157 -14.04 24.04 3.58
C PRO A 157 -13.29 25.20 4.25
N TRP A 158 -12.06 24.92 4.68
CA TRP A 158 -11.11 25.91 5.17
C TRP A 158 -10.34 26.58 4.02
N ARG A 159 -10.00 25.81 2.99
CA ARG A 159 -9.39 26.29 1.75
C ARG A 159 -10.08 25.67 0.54
N GLN A 160 -10.11 26.42 -0.54
CA GLN A 160 -10.59 25.98 -1.85
C GLN A 160 -9.66 26.52 -2.94
N ARG A 161 -9.25 25.66 -3.89
CA ARG A 161 -8.24 26.00 -4.92
C ARG A 161 -8.67 27.20 -5.77
N SER A 162 -9.92 27.23 -6.26
CA SER A 162 -10.39 28.34 -7.12
C SER A 162 -10.36 29.72 -6.44
N THR A 163 -10.52 29.75 -5.12
CA THR A 163 -10.57 30.97 -4.30
C THR A 163 -9.22 31.43 -3.77
N MET A 164 -8.13 30.70 -4.08
CA MET A 164 -6.78 31.10 -3.66
C MET A 164 -6.36 32.42 -4.32
N ASN A 165 -5.52 33.18 -3.62
CA ASN A 165 -4.95 34.41 -4.17
C ASN A 165 -4.04 34.12 -5.37
N GLU A 166 -3.91 35.10 -6.26
CA GLU A 166 -3.14 34.97 -7.49
C GLU A 166 -1.66 34.66 -7.24
N ASP A 167 -1.08 35.15 -6.14
CA ASP A 167 0.30 34.81 -5.77
C ASP A 167 0.50 33.31 -5.54
N VAL A 168 -0.44 32.63 -4.88
CA VAL A 168 -0.36 31.17 -4.66
C VAL A 168 -0.60 30.41 -5.95
N LYS A 169 -1.55 30.85 -6.78
CA LYS A 169 -1.80 30.27 -8.11
C LYS A 169 -0.61 30.43 -9.06
N SER A 170 0.23 31.46 -8.86
CA SER A 170 1.45 31.64 -9.66
C SER A 170 2.58 30.66 -9.32
N VAL A 171 2.55 30.07 -8.12
CA VAL A 171 3.60 29.17 -7.61
C VAL A 171 3.19 27.71 -7.72
N ILE A 172 1.92 27.39 -7.41
CA ILE A 172 1.40 26.01 -7.43
C ILE A 172 0.80 25.72 -8.80
N LYS A 173 1.32 24.69 -9.48
CA LYS A 173 0.77 24.28 -10.77
C LYS A 173 -0.64 23.68 -10.61
N ASP A 174 -1.40 23.65 -11.70
CA ASP A 174 -2.72 23.02 -11.74
C ASP A 174 -2.69 21.51 -11.49
N ASP A 175 -1.54 20.85 -11.65
CA ASP A 175 -1.33 19.43 -11.34
C ASP A 175 -0.62 19.15 -10.00
N ASP A 176 -0.29 20.18 -9.22
CA ASP A 176 0.27 20.06 -7.87
C ASP A 176 -0.83 20.32 -6.83
N SER A 177 -1.09 19.41 -5.91
CA SER A 177 -2.21 19.56 -4.95
C SER A 177 -1.99 20.71 -3.97
N ILE A 178 -3.05 21.44 -3.64
CA ILE A 178 -3.02 22.50 -2.62
C ILE A 178 -2.77 21.96 -1.20
N ILE A 179 -2.81 20.63 -1.02
CA ILE A 179 -2.60 19.99 0.28
C ILE A 179 -1.20 20.23 0.85
N ILE A 180 -0.23 20.58 0.00
CA ILE A 180 1.13 20.95 0.40
C ILE A 180 1.17 22.06 1.46
N ILE A 181 0.15 22.92 1.55
CA ILE A 181 0.00 23.95 2.60
C ILE A 181 -0.05 23.31 4.01
N VAL A 182 -0.57 22.09 4.11
CA VAL A 182 -0.67 21.31 5.35
C VAL A 182 0.54 20.39 5.52
N THR A 183 0.97 19.74 4.43
CA THR A 183 1.87 18.57 4.43
C THR A 183 3.31 18.83 3.97
N ARG A 184 3.71 20.08 3.71
CA ARG A 184 5.07 20.43 3.23
C ARG A 184 6.20 19.83 4.06
N ASP A 185 6.08 19.85 5.39
CA ASP A 185 7.12 19.35 6.31
C ASP A 185 6.78 17.94 6.86
N ASN A 186 5.96 17.17 6.12
CA ASN A 186 5.64 15.80 6.47
C ASN A 186 6.86 14.90 6.33
N THR A 187 7.07 14.05 7.34
CA THR A 187 8.16 13.06 7.36
C THR A 187 7.67 11.61 7.30
N THR A 188 6.36 11.39 7.28
CA THR A 188 5.77 10.05 7.10
C THR A 188 6.12 9.51 5.72
N GLY A 189 6.99 8.49 5.65
CA GLY A 189 7.40 7.85 4.41
C GLY A 189 6.34 6.93 3.79
N LEU A 190 6.34 6.86 2.46
CA LEU A 190 5.60 5.89 1.66
C LEU A 190 6.62 5.00 0.94
N HIS A 191 6.55 3.70 1.18
CA HIS A 191 7.43 2.70 0.60
C HIS A 191 6.61 1.70 -0.20
N GLN A 192 7.16 1.18 -1.29
CA GLN A 192 6.44 0.20 -2.11
C GLN A 192 7.36 -0.78 -2.83
N LEU A 193 6.82 -1.96 -3.12
CA LEU A 193 7.45 -2.97 -3.97
C LEU A 193 6.65 -3.28 -5.25
N LEU A 194 5.53 -2.58 -5.48
CA LEU A 194 4.66 -2.75 -6.67
C LEU A 194 5.39 -2.78 -8.02
N PRO A 195 6.43 -1.97 -8.29
CA PRO A 195 7.09 -1.95 -9.61
C PRO A 195 8.04 -3.14 -9.82
N PHE A 196 8.40 -3.81 -8.74
CA PHE A 196 9.43 -4.85 -8.71
C PHE A 196 8.86 -6.20 -8.29
N THR A 197 7.53 -6.36 -8.29
CA THR A 197 6.88 -7.65 -7.97
C THR A 197 7.45 -8.77 -8.83
N ASP A 198 7.78 -8.51 -10.10
CA ASP A 198 8.34 -9.50 -11.03
C ASP A 198 9.86 -9.35 -11.29
N ILE A 199 10.52 -8.37 -10.67
CA ILE A 199 11.92 -8.03 -10.95
C ILE A 199 12.79 -8.31 -9.72
N ASN A 200 13.78 -9.19 -9.87
CA ASN A 200 14.75 -9.54 -8.83
C ASN A 200 15.97 -8.61 -8.87
N LEU A 201 15.75 -7.32 -8.60
CA LEU A 201 16.78 -6.29 -8.58
C LEU A 201 17.08 -5.86 -7.14
N LEU A 202 18.34 -5.92 -6.71
CA LEU A 202 18.74 -5.38 -5.41
C LEU A 202 18.71 -3.84 -5.47
N MET A 203 17.91 -3.21 -4.60
CA MET A 203 17.65 -1.77 -4.65
C MET A 203 18.44 -0.97 -3.61
N THR A 204 19.00 -1.62 -2.58
CA THR A 204 19.82 -0.95 -1.57
C THR A 204 21.19 -0.60 -2.13
N LYS A 205 21.69 0.58 -1.74
CA LYS A 205 23.07 1.00 -2.01
C LYS A 205 24.01 0.78 -0.82
N ASN A 206 23.44 0.37 0.31
CA ASN A 206 24.19 0.14 1.54
C ASN A 206 24.53 -1.34 1.68
N ASP A 207 25.63 -1.61 2.40
CA ASP A 207 25.97 -2.94 2.85
C ASP A 207 24.82 -3.57 3.64
N ILE A 208 24.53 -4.83 3.34
CA ILE A 208 23.46 -5.57 3.98
C ILE A 208 23.98 -6.15 5.29
N PRO A 209 23.36 -5.83 6.44
CA PRO A 209 23.73 -6.42 7.72
C PRO A 209 23.60 -7.95 7.72
N ALA A 210 24.56 -8.63 8.34
CA ALA A 210 24.61 -10.10 8.34
C ALA A 210 23.39 -10.75 9.03
N ASP A 211 22.84 -10.11 10.06
CA ASP A 211 21.62 -10.55 10.74
C ASP A 211 20.41 -10.54 9.79
N VAL A 212 20.27 -9.51 8.96
CA VAL A 212 19.22 -9.47 7.93
C VAL A 212 19.51 -10.49 6.82
N LEU A 213 20.78 -10.63 6.41
CA LEU A 213 21.17 -11.57 5.35
C LEU A 213 20.84 -13.02 5.72
N HIS A 214 21.24 -13.45 6.91
CA HIS A 214 21.08 -14.83 7.37
C HIS A 214 19.62 -15.25 7.62
N VAL A 215 18.69 -14.31 7.81
CA VAL A 215 17.26 -14.61 7.89
C VAL A 215 16.75 -15.21 6.58
N PHE A 216 17.28 -14.75 5.44
CA PHE A 216 16.85 -15.22 4.11
C PHE A 216 17.79 -16.25 3.52
N ASP A 217 19.11 -16.13 3.75
CA ASP A 217 20.09 -17.10 3.29
C ASP A 217 21.23 -17.25 4.31
N PRO A 218 21.20 -18.30 5.14
CA PRO A 218 22.24 -18.54 6.14
C PRO A 218 23.60 -18.95 5.54
N ASN A 219 23.69 -19.24 4.24
CA ASN A 219 24.94 -19.60 3.58
C ASN A 219 25.68 -18.39 3.00
N LEU A 220 25.03 -17.23 2.89
CA LEU A 220 25.67 -15.98 2.51
C LEU A 220 26.40 -15.35 3.69
N GLU A 221 27.70 -15.10 3.53
CA GLU A 221 28.53 -14.40 4.51
C GLU A 221 28.44 -12.88 4.34
N SER A 222 28.37 -12.40 3.10
CA SER A 222 28.21 -10.98 2.81
C SER A 222 27.59 -10.73 1.44
N LEU A 223 26.77 -9.69 1.35
CA LEU A 223 26.27 -9.11 0.10
C LEU A 223 26.42 -7.59 0.19
N ARG A 224 27.21 -7.01 -0.71
CA ARG A 224 27.58 -5.59 -0.70
C ARG A 224 27.39 -4.95 -2.05
N VAL A 225 27.08 -3.65 -2.05
CA VAL A 225 27.05 -2.82 -3.25
C VAL A 225 28.23 -1.87 -3.18
N CYS A 226 29.10 -1.95 -4.18
CA CYS A 226 30.33 -1.18 -4.28
C CYS A 226 30.27 -0.28 -5.52
N GLU A 227 30.89 0.90 -5.45
CA GLU A 227 31.16 1.67 -6.67
C GLU A 227 32.19 0.93 -7.52
N GLY A 228 31.83 0.64 -8.78
CA GLY A 228 32.72 0.02 -9.75
C GLY A 228 33.61 1.06 -10.46
N ASP A 229 34.62 0.56 -11.16
CA ASP A 229 35.71 1.37 -11.75
C ASP A 229 35.25 2.46 -12.74
N ASN A 230 34.06 2.32 -13.32
CA ASN A 230 33.46 3.28 -14.28
C ASN A 230 32.37 4.17 -13.65
N GLY A 231 32.21 4.18 -12.32
CA GLY A 231 31.11 4.84 -11.62
C GLY A 231 29.77 4.09 -11.65
N ASN A 232 29.75 2.87 -12.22
CA ASN A 232 28.58 1.99 -12.21
C ASN A 232 28.55 1.14 -10.93
N GLU A 233 27.35 0.77 -10.47
CA GLU A 233 27.19 -0.12 -9.31
C GLU A 233 27.74 -1.53 -9.60
N SER A 234 28.51 -2.07 -8.66
CA SER A 234 29.03 -3.44 -8.68
C SER A 234 28.57 -4.19 -7.42
N TYR A 235 28.31 -5.48 -7.54
CA TYR A 235 27.73 -6.29 -6.47
C TYR A 235 28.73 -7.34 -6.03
N GLN A 236 29.14 -7.30 -4.78
CA GLN A 236 30.08 -8.25 -4.21
C GLN A 236 29.35 -9.24 -3.30
N VAL A 237 29.50 -10.54 -3.59
CA VAL A 237 28.90 -11.62 -2.81
C VAL A 237 29.98 -12.58 -2.29
N LYS A 238 29.78 -13.09 -1.08
CA LYS A 238 30.60 -14.16 -0.51
C LYS A 238 29.71 -15.19 0.15
N PHE A 239 29.85 -16.45 -0.25
CA PHE A 239 29.24 -17.58 0.43
C PHE A 239 30.21 -18.20 1.43
N LYS A 240 29.67 -18.87 2.45
CA LYS A 240 30.44 -19.66 3.40
C LYS A 240 31.27 -20.71 2.67
N GLY A 241 32.57 -20.76 2.98
CA GLY A 241 33.51 -21.67 2.34
C GLY A 241 34.18 -21.13 1.08
N TRP A 242 33.78 -19.96 0.57
CA TRP A 242 34.54 -19.29 -0.50
C TRP A 242 35.77 -18.58 0.08
N GLU A 243 36.93 -18.78 -0.54
CA GLU A 243 38.17 -18.10 -0.14
C GLU A 243 38.08 -16.57 -0.31
N LYS A 244 37.44 -16.12 -1.38
CA LYS A 244 37.31 -14.70 -1.75
C LYS A 244 35.90 -14.38 -2.22
N PRO A 245 35.43 -13.13 -2.03
CA PRO A 245 34.19 -12.68 -2.61
C PRO A 245 34.25 -12.62 -4.14
N VAL A 246 33.12 -12.84 -4.80
CA VAL A 246 32.94 -12.72 -6.25
C VAL A 246 32.17 -11.43 -6.55
N SER A 247 32.58 -10.71 -7.58
CA SER A 247 31.97 -9.43 -7.97
C SER A 247 31.22 -9.55 -9.28
N PHE A 248 30.05 -8.92 -9.36
CA PHE A 248 29.18 -8.86 -10.53
C PHE A 248 28.97 -7.41 -10.96
N SER A 249 29.10 -7.13 -12.25
CA SER A 249 28.94 -5.78 -12.81
C SER A 249 27.49 -5.42 -13.14
N ASN A 250 26.55 -6.35 -12.98
CA ASN A 250 25.15 -6.16 -13.32
C ASN A 250 24.26 -6.92 -12.31
N PRO A 251 23.18 -6.31 -11.80
CA PRO A 251 22.26 -6.95 -10.87
C PRO A 251 21.58 -8.22 -11.42
N PHE A 252 21.34 -8.33 -12.72
CA PHE A 252 20.78 -9.53 -13.33
C PHE A 252 21.73 -10.73 -13.18
N MET A 253 23.05 -10.51 -13.24
CA MET A 253 24.04 -11.57 -13.00
C MET A 253 24.06 -11.99 -11.54
N LEU A 254 23.91 -11.04 -10.61
CA LEU A 254 23.75 -11.35 -9.18
C LEU A 254 22.51 -12.23 -8.95
N SER A 255 21.41 -11.95 -9.64
CA SER A 255 20.15 -12.71 -9.52
C SER A 255 20.24 -14.16 -10.01
N ASN A 256 21.28 -14.52 -10.77
CA ASN A 256 21.56 -15.90 -11.16
C ASN A 256 22.27 -16.70 -10.07
N VAL A 257 22.86 -16.03 -9.07
CA VAL A 257 23.69 -16.66 -8.02
C VAL A 257 23.03 -16.55 -6.65
N VAL A 258 22.37 -15.43 -6.36
CA VAL A 258 21.62 -15.21 -5.13
C VAL A 258 20.14 -15.48 -5.38
N SER A 259 19.50 -16.20 -4.46
CA SER A 259 18.08 -16.55 -4.61
C SER A 259 17.19 -15.30 -4.70
N SER A 260 16.13 -15.38 -5.49
CA SER A 260 15.15 -14.29 -5.62
C SER A 260 14.52 -13.92 -4.27
N GLY A 261 14.24 -14.92 -3.42
CA GLY A 261 13.72 -14.71 -2.07
C GLY A 261 14.68 -13.93 -1.17
N THR A 262 15.99 -14.13 -1.34
CA THR A 262 17.00 -13.33 -0.64
C THR A 262 16.98 -11.89 -1.13
N ILE A 263 17.09 -11.64 -2.43
CA ILE A 263 17.12 -10.27 -2.99
C ILE A 263 15.84 -9.50 -2.61
N LYS A 264 14.67 -10.11 -2.81
CA LYS A 264 13.37 -9.50 -2.47
C LYS A 264 13.21 -9.30 -0.97
N GLY A 265 13.62 -10.29 -0.18
CA GLY A 265 13.63 -10.21 1.29
C GLY A 265 14.44 -9.03 1.81
N GLN A 266 15.63 -8.80 1.24
CA GLN A 266 16.47 -7.65 1.61
C GLN A 266 15.80 -6.31 1.29
N ASN A 267 15.29 -6.15 0.07
CA ASN A 267 14.55 -4.94 -0.33
C ASN A 267 13.36 -4.70 0.60
N LEU A 268 12.63 -5.76 0.96
CA LEU A 268 11.49 -5.67 1.87
C LEU A 268 11.92 -5.20 3.26
N ILE A 269 12.96 -5.77 3.86
CA ILE A 269 13.41 -5.37 5.20
C ILE A 269 13.90 -3.92 5.23
N GLU A 270 14.62 -3.43 4.21
CA GLU A 270 15.05 -2.04 4.18
C GLU A 270 13.88 -1.05 4.07
N ASN A 271 12.85 -1.39 3.27
CA ASN A 271 11.61 -0.61 3.22
C ASN A 271 10.84 -0.67 4.54
N ILE A 272 10.75 -1.83 5.18
CA ILE A 272 10.13 -1.99 6.51
C ILE A 272 10.87 -1.13 7.53
N ARG A 273 12.20 -1.19 7.58
CA ARG A 273 13.02 -0.38 8.50
C ARG A 273 12.75 1.12 8.32
N SER A 274 12.64 1.57 7.08
CA SER A 274 12.36 2.97 6.77
C SER A 274 10.95 3.38 7.20
N ALA A 275 9.94 2.55 6.91
CA ALA A 275 8.56 2.78 7.35
C ALA A 275 8.44 2.81 8.88
N LEU A 276 9.07 1.86 9.59
CA LEU A 276 9.08 1.81 11.05
C LEU A 276 9.68 3.08 11.67
N LYS A 277 10.77 3.62 11.10
CA LYS A 277 11.41 4.85 11.57
C LYS A 277 10.48 6.05 11.50
N THR A 278 9.69 6.19 10.45
CA THR A 278 8.82 7.36 10.24
C THR A 278 7.38 7.16 10.69
N GLY A 279 6.99 5.95 11.10
CA GLY A 279 5.58 5.58 11.26
C GLY A 279 4.82 5.57 9.93
N GLY A 280 5.55 5.29 8.84
CA GLY A 280 5.09 5.35 7.46
C GLY A 280 4.34 4.12 6.97
N TYR A 281 4.17 4.04 5.66
CA TYR A 281 3.43 2.98 4.99
C TYR A 281 4.35 2.16 4.11
N ILE A 282 4.13 0.86 4.05
CA ILE A 282 4.75 -0.02 3.06
C ILE A 282 3.67 -0.76 2.29
N ILE A 283 3.73 -0.71 0.95
CA ILE A 283 2.80 -1.37 0.05
C ILE A 283 3.48 -2.53 -0.68
N VAL A 284 2.95 -3.74 -0.50
CA VAL A 284 3.52 -4.97 -1.09
C VAL A 284 2.43 -5.74 -1.84
N ASP A 285 2.61 -5.97 -3.14
CA ASP A 285 1.74 -6.90 -3.87
C ASP A 285 2.25 -8.33 -3.64
N GLU A 286 1.35 -9.27 -3.36
CA GLU A 286 1.64 -10.68 -3.15
C GLU A 286 2.77 -10.90 -2.11
N LEU A 287 2.50 -10.58 -0.84
CA LEU A 287 3.49 -10.64 0.23
C LEU A 287 4.16 -12.03 0.37
N GLU A 288 3.45 -13.09 0.01
CA GLU A 288 3.96 -14.46 -0.05
C GLU A 288 4.97 -14.72 -1.17
N ASN A 289 5.05 -13.85 -2.19
CA ASN A 289 5.80 -14.16 -3.38
C ASN A 289 7.30 -14.25 -3.07
N HIS A 290 7.87 -15.44 -3.29
CA HIS A 290 9.23 -15.85 -2.91
C HIS A 290 9.56 -15.85 -1.42
N LEU A 291 8.55 -15.75 -0.53
CA LEU A 291 8.73 -15.89 0.90
C LEU A 291 8.02 -17.14 1.41
N ASN A 292 8.68 -17.88 2.30
CA ASN A 292 8.01 -18.95 3.01
C ASN A 292 7.04 -18.39 4.07
N LYS A 293 6.09 -19.22 4.51
CA LYS A 293 5.05 -18.84 5.47
C LYS A 293 5.61 -18.28 6.80
N GLU A 294 6.75 -18.79 7.25
CA GLU A 294 7.40 -18.36 8.50
C GLU A 294 8.00 -16.96 8.40
N LEU A 295 8.59 -16.62 7.24
CA LEU A 295 9.07 -15.27 6.96
C LEU A 295 7.92 -14.27 6.88
N VAL A 296 6.81 -14.64 6.23
CA VAL A 296 5.60 -13.79 6.21
C VAL A 296 5.08 -13.57 7.63
N ARG A 297 5.02 -14.64 8.45
CA ARG A 297 4.63 -14.54 9.87
C ARG A 297 5.55 -13.61 10.64
N MET A 298 6.86 -13.74 10.47
CA MET A 298 7.86 -12.84 11.08
C MET A 298 7.60 -11.39 10.68
N ILE A 299 7.39 -11.11 9.39
CA ILE A 299 7.09 -9.75 8.89
C ILE A 299 5.82 -9.21 9.53
N THR A 300 4.73 -9.97 9.56
CA THR A 300 3.49 -9.51 10.22
C THR A 300 3.69 -9.23 11.71
N ASN A 301 4.50 -10.04 12.42
CA ASN A 301 4.81 -9.84 13.83
C ASN A 301 5.65 -8.58 14.09
N ILE A 302 6.54 -8.19 13.18
CA ILE A 302 7.30 -6.94 13.28
C ILE A 302 6.35 -5.73 13.40
N PHE A 303 5.26 -5.71 12.64
CA PHE A 303 4.29 -4.61 12.67
C PHE A 303 3.41 -4.61 13.92
N LYS A 304 3.23 -5.77 14.56
CA LYS A 304 2.47 -5.91 15.82
C LYS A 304 3.29 -5.55 17.05
N ASP A 305 4.59 -5.87 17.05
CA ASP A 305 5.46 -5.69 18.21
C ASP A 305 5.66 -4.20 18.52
N GLU A 306 5.15 -3.73 19.66
CA GLU A 306 5.25 -2.32 20.08
C GLU A 306 6.69 -1.88 20.37
N ARG A 307 7.60 -2.82 20.66
CA ARG A 307 9.02 -2.52 20.87
C ARG A 307 9.71 -2.19 19.54
N ILE A 308 9.21 -2.75 18.44
CA ILE A 308 9.74 -2.55 17.08
C ILE A 308 8.96 -1.43 16.39
N ASN A 309 7.63 -1.53 16.33
CA ASN A 309 6.74 -0.59 15.66
C ASN A 309 6.24 0.54 16.58
N LYS A 310 7.19 1.29 17.16
CA LYS A 310 6.90 2.38 18.11
C LYS A 310 6.07 3.52 17.52
N ASN A 311 6.26 3.78 16.23
CA ASN A 311 5.60 4.90 15.53
C ASN A 311 4.32 4.45 14.79
N GLY A 312 3.95 3.17 14.89
CA GLY A 312 2.77 2.57 14.29
C GLY A 312 2.72 2.62 12.76
N ALA A 313 3.85 2.36 12.12
CA ALA A 313 3.92 2.10 10.68
C ALA A 313 2.90 1.04 10.26
N CYS A 314 2.49 1.10 9.00
CA CYS A 314 1.43 0.25 8.46
C CYS A 314 1.90 -0.57 7.25
N LEU A 315 1.74 -1.89 7.35
CA LEU A 315 1.93 -2.82 6.25
C LEU A 315 0.62 -3.00 5.47
N ILE A 316 0.60 -2.58 4.22
CA ILE A 316 -0.51 -2.76 3.30
C ILE A 316 -0.06 -3.82 2.29
N PHE A 317 -0.75 -4.94 2.23
CA PHE A 317 -0.35 -6.02 1.34
C PHE A 317 -1.51 -6.71 0.66
N SER A 318 -1.24 -7.35 -0.47
CA SER A 318 -2.16 -8.31 -1.06
C SER A 318 -1.66 -9.75 -0.90
N THR A 319 -2.59 -10.71 -0.98
CA THR A 319 -2.29 -12.14 -0.92
C THR A 319 -3.34 -12.95 -1.71
N HIS A 320 -2.91 -14.04 -2.34
CA HIS A 320 -3.77 -15.13 -2.82
C HIS A 320 -3.79 -16.32 -1.84
N TYR A 321 -2.88 -16.39 -0.87
CA TYR A 321 -2.89 -17.36 0.22
C TYR A 321 -3.72 -16.90 1.43
N VAL A 322 -4.93 -17.45 1.53
CA VAL A 322 -5.91 -17.11 2.56
C VAL A 322 -5.47 -17.51 3.97
N GLU A 323 -4.56 -18.46 4.12
CA GLU A 323 -3.93 -18.85 5.38
C GLU A 323 -3.11 -17.72 5.99
N LEU A 324 -2.63 -16.76 5.19
CA LEU A 324 -1.93 -15.58 5.71
C LEU A 324 -2.87 -14.63 6.44
N LEU A 325 -4.18 -14.69 6.16
CA LEU A 325 -5.19 -13.88 6.86
C LEU A 325 -5.34 -14.30 8.31
N ASP A 326 -4.99 -15.54 8.65
CA ASP A 326 -4.97 -16.00 10.04
C ASP A 326 -3.87 -15.33 10.87
N PHE A 327 -2.84 -14.76 10.22
CA PHE A 327 -1.83 -13.91 10.87
C PHE A 327 -2.31 -12.48 11.10
N VAL A 328 -3.42 -12.06 10.50
CA VAL A 328 -4.00 -10.73 10.71
C VAL A 328 -5.01 -10.82 11.84
N ASP A 329 -4.75 -10.19 12.99
CA ASP A 329 -5.57 -10.40 14.19
C ASP A 329 -6.99 -9.86 14.01
N ARG A 330 -7.09 -8.64 13.48
CA ARG A 330 -8.35 -7.92 13.36
C ARG A 330 -9.04 -8.17 12.03
N LYS A 331 -10.36 -8.37 12.10
CA LYS A 331 -11.22 -8.56 10.92
C LYS A 331 -11.33 -7.31 10.06
N ASP A 332 -11.34 -6.14 10.71
CA ASP A 332 -11.45 -4.85 10.03
C ASP A 332 -10.17 -4.41 9.30
N ASN A 333 -9.08 -5.19 9.39
CA ASN A 333 -7.86 -5.03 8.60
C ASN A 333 -7.96 -5.71 7.23
N ILE A 334 -8.94 -6.59 7.03
CA ILE A 334 -9.00 -7.46 5.85
C ILE A 334 -10.04 -6.90 4.88
N PHE A 335 -9.60 -6.67 3.65
CA PHE A 335 -10.44 -6.28 2.54
C PHE A 335 -10.45 -7.38 1.49
N ILE A 336 -11.64 -7.73 1.03
CA ILE A 336 -11.87 -8.76 0.03
C ILE A 336 -12.11 -8.07 -1.29
N THR A 337 -11.30 -8.43 -2.28
CA THR A 337 -11.51 -8.03 -3.67
C THR A 337 -12.14 -9.20 -4.42
N ARG A 338 -13.21 -8.95 -5.16
CA ARG A 338 -13.83 -9.94 -6.04
C ARG A 338 -14.52 -9.27 -7.22
N LYS A 339 -14.83 -10.05 -8.25
CA LYS A 339 -15.75 -9.60 -9.30
C LYS A 339 -17.18 -9.55 -8.77
N GLU A 340 -17.94 -8.55 -9.18
CA GLU A 340 -19.36 -8.48 -8.86
C GLU A 340 -20.10 -9.66 -9.54
N PRO A 341 -20.90 -10.44 -8.79
CA PRO A 341 -21.59 -11.61 -9.34
C PRO A 341 -22.49 -11.32 -10.54
N GLU A 342 -23.20 -10.18 -10.51
CA GLU A 342 -24.17 -9.77 -11.54
C GLU A 342 -23.52 -8.98 -12.69
N ASN A 343 -22.34 -8.39 -12.46
CA ASN A 343 -21.57 -7.66 -13.46
C ASN A 343 -20.09 -8.00 -13.34
N PRO A 344 -19.63 -9.10 -13.97
CA PRO A 344 -18.26 -9.60 -13.82
C PRO A 344 -17.15 -8.63 -14.28
N ILE A 345 -17.52 -7.53 -14.93
CA ILE A 345 -16.60 -6.46 -15.32
C ILE A 345 -16.22 -5.62 -14.09
N ALA A 346 -17.18 -5.38 -13.19
CA ALA A 346 -17.00 -4.56 -11.98
C ALA A 346 -16.31 -5.34 -10.84
N ILE A 347 -15.58 -4.59 -10.01
CA ILE A 347 -14.85 -5.07 -8.85
C ILE A 347 -15.57 -4.58 -7.58
N GLU A 348 -15.70 -5.46 -6.59
CA GLU A 348 -16.12 -5.12 -5.24
C GLU A 348 -14.91 -5.13 -4.31
N VAL A 349 -14.85 -4.17 -3.37
CA VAL A 349 -13.91 -4.17 -2.25
C VAL A 349 -14.74 -4.17 -0.97
N LEU A 350 -14.74 -5.29 -0.26
CA LEU A 350 -15.58 -5.50 0.93
C LEU A 350 -14.69 -5.57 2.15
N ASN A 351 -15.07 -4.92 3.25
CA ASN A 351 -14.38 -5.15 4.53
C ASN A 351 -14.87 -6.47 5.14
N TYR A 352 -13.96 -7.38 5.49
CA TYR A 352 -14.30 -8.69 6.03
C TYR A 352 -15.17 -8.59 7.30
N ALA A 353 -14.96 -7.60 8.16
CA ALA A 353 -15.78 -7.40 9.36
C ALA A 353 -17.24 -7.01 9.03
N SER A 354 -17.49 -6.41 7.87
CA SER A 354 -18.85 -6.11 7.40
C SER A 354 -19.58 -7.39 7.00
N GLU A 355 -18.89 -8.31 6.33
CA GLU A 355 -19.46 -9.56 5.79
C GLU A 355 -19.53 -10.69 6.82
N VAL A 356 -18.58 -10.74 7.77
CA VAL A 356 -18.43 -11.87 8.70
C VAL A 356 -18.53 -11.40 10.14
N LYS A 357 -19.71 -11.58 10.74
CA LYS A 357 -19.95 -11.18 12.14
C LYS A 357 -19.40 -12.18 13.15
N ARG A 358 -19.33 -13.45 12.77
CA ARG A 358 -18.82 -14.53 13.63
C ARG A 358 -17.29 -14.44 13.81
N ASN A 359 -16.78 -15.02 14.90
CA ASN A 359 -15.35 -14.99 15.30
C ASN A 359 -14.77 -16.37 15.59
N ASP A 360 -15.61 -17.41 15.54
CA ASP A 360 -15.32 -18.79 15.91
C ASP A 360 -14.68 -19.62 14.79
N VAL A 361 -14.66 -19.09 13.56
CA VAL A 361 -14.13 -19.75 12.37
C VAL A 361 -12.86 -19.04 11.92
N LYS A 362 -11.87 -19.81 11.46
CA LYS A 362 -10.64 -19.22 10.89
C LYS A 362 -10.97 -18.39 9.66
N LYS A 363 -10.17 -17.35 9.43
CA LYS A 363 -10.42 -16.45 8.29
C LYS A 363 -10.18 -17.19 7.00
N SER A 364 -9.13 -18.00 6.95
CA SER A 364 -8.84 -18.92 5.85
C SER A 364 -10.02 -19.84 5.50
N GLU A 365 -10.62 -20.51 6.49
CA GLU A 365 -11.77 -21.42 6.30
C GLU A 365 -13.01 -20.70 5.73
N VAL A 366 -13.25 -19.45 6.12
CA VAL A 366 -14.35 -18.64 5.55
C VAL A 366 -14.13 -18.36 4.06
N PHE A 367 -12.89 -18.10 3.64
CA PHE A 367 -12.58 -17.93 2.21
C PHE A 367 -12.61 -19.26 1.45
N LEU A 368 -12.02 -20.33 1.99
CA LEU A 368 -11.95 -21.64 1.33
C LEU A 368 -13.32 -22.28 1.15
N SER A 369 -14.24 -22.07 2.09
CA SER A 369 -15.63 -22.54 1.97
C SER A 369 -16.46 -21.73 0.98
N ASN A 370 -15.88 -20.69 0.35
CA ASN A 370 -16.57 -19.75 -0.53
C ASN A 370 -17.82 -19.13 0.13
N PHE A 371 -17.78 -18.97 1.48
CA PHE A 371 -18.86 -18.34 2.25
C PHE A 371 -19.18 -16.95 1.72
N ILE A 372 -18.13 -16.23 1.32
CA ILE A 372 -18.23 -15.00 0.54
C ILE A 372 -18.06 -15.39 -0.92
N GLN A 373 -19.16 -15.40 -1.67
CA GLN A 373 -19.14 -15.85 -3.07
C GLN A 373 -18.04 -15.16 -3.89
N GLY A 374 -17.32 -15.94 -4.71
CA GLY A 374 -16.23 -15.44 -5.56
C GLY A 374 -14.87 -15.38 -4.88
N THR A 375 -14.70 -16.05 -3.73
CA THR A 375 -13.42 -16.18 -3.01
C THR A 375 -12.68 -17.48 -3.32
N ALA A 376 -13.30 -18.41 -4.03
CA ALA A 376 -12.68 -19.64 -4.54
C ALA A 376 -12.89 -19.79 -6.07
N PRO A 377 -11.98 -20.49 -6.78
CA PRO A 377 -12.20 -20.86 -8.18
C PRO A 377 -13.49 -21.66 -8.37
N ARG A 378 -14.15 -21.52 -9.53
CA ARG A 378 -15.35 -22.30 -9.83
C ARG A 378 -14.98 -23.73 -10.18
N TYR A 379 -15.59 -24.69 -9.49
CA TYR A 379 -15.39 -26.12 -9.70
C TYR A 379 -15.61 -26.52 -11.18
N GLU A 380 -16.64 -25.96 -11.83
CA GLU A 380 -16.95 -26.19 -13.24
C GLU A 380 -15.78 -25.92 -14.19
N TYR A 381 -14.97 -24.87 -13.93
CA TYR A 381 -13.82 -24.54 -14.77
C TYR A 381 -12.62 -25.46 -14.51
N ILE A 382 -12.47 -25.94 -13.28
CA ILE A 382 -11.45 -26.93 -12.94
C ILE A 382 -11.77 -28.24 -13.65
N GLN A 383 -13.02 -28.70 -13.54
CA GLN A 383 -13.48 -29.91 -14.18
C GLN A 383 -13.35 -29.84 -15.71
N ALA A 384 -13.76 -28.74 -16.34
CA ALA A 384 -13.60 -28.56 -17.79
C ALA A 384 -12.14 -28.59 -18.25
N LEU A 385 -11.20 -28.10 -17.42
CA LEU A 385 -9.76 -28.21 -17.70
C LEU A 385 -9.29 -29.66 -17.54
N GLU A 386 -9.71 -30.36 -16.48
CA GLU A 386 -9.38 -31.77 -16.26
C GLU A 386 -9.87 -32.64 -17.42
N ASP A 387 -11.12 -32.43 -17.87
CA ASP A 387 -11.71 -33.12 -19.01
C ASP A 387 -10.90 -32.84 -20.30
N SER A 388 -10.59 -31.56 -20.58
CA SER A 388 -9.78 -31.17 -21.75
C SER A 388 -8.37 -31.76 -21.75
N LEU A 389 -7.76 -31.98 -20.58
CA LEU A 389 -6.43 -32.58 -20.46
C LEU A 389 -6.47 -34.11 -20.61
N CYS A 390 -7.61 -34.74 -20.32
CA CYS A 390 -7.80 -36.18 -20.54
C CYS A 390 -8.10 -36.51 -22.01
N GLU A 391 -8.56 -35.53 -22.81
CA GLU A 391 -8.79 -35.66 -24.25
C GLU A 391 -7.54 -35.43 -25.11
N ALA A 392 -6.42 -34.98 -24.51
CA ALA A 392 -5.14 -34.69 -25.16
C ALA A 392 -4.12 -35.82 -24.97
#